data_AF-A0AAW6Y1V2-F1
#
_entry.id   AF-A0AAW6Y1V2-F1
#
_cell.length_a   1.000
_cell.length_b   1.000
_cell.length_c   1.000
_cell.angle_alpha   90.00
_cell.angle_beta   90.00
_cell.angle_gamma   90.00
#
_symmetry.space_group_name_H-M   'P 1'
#
loop_
_entity.id
_entity.type
_entity.pdbx_description
1 polymer ?
#
loop_
_entity_poly.entity_id
_entity_poly.type
_entity_poly.pdbx_seq_one_letter_code
_entity_poly.pdbx_strand_id
1 'polypeptide(L)'
;NATHQMKKLTLEDQKALRDRLQIPITDEELEKDPYKPPYYMPDKDDPALRYMLERREALGGYLPSRHHEDPHLELPGDKAYKMMTKGSGKQKVA
;
A
#
# COMPACT_ATOMS: atom_id res chain seq x y z
N ASN A 1 -15.35 4.50 -21.22
CA ASN A 1 -14.56 5.39 -20.34
C ASN A 1 -15.51 6.15 -19.40
N ALA A 2 -16.23 5.44 -18.53
CA ALA A 2 -17.32 5.99 -17.71
C ALA A 2 -16.85 6.60 -16.38
N THR A 3 -15.69 6.16 -15.87
CA THR A 3 -15.14 6.59 -14.57
C THR A 3 -14.70 8.05 -14.55
N HIS A 4 -14.39 8.64 -15.71
CA HIS A 4 -14.02 10.06 -15.80
C HIS A 4 -15.22 11.02 -15.79
N GLN A 5 -16.46 10.53 -15.93
CA GLN A 5 -17.67 11.38 -15.95
C GLN A 5 -18.47 11.29 -14.64
N MET A 6 -18.24 10.26 -13.81
CA MET A 6 -18.94 10.09 -12.53
C MET A 6 -18.20 10.79 -11.40
N LYS A 7 -18.62 12.02 -11.09
CA LYS A 7 -18.07 12.82 -9.98
C LYS A 7 -18.51 12.30 -8.59
N LYS A 8 -19.64 11.60 -8.52
CA LYS A 8 -20.23 11.05 -7.29
C LYS A 8 -20.92 9.73 -7.61
N LEU A 9 -20.82 8.76 -6.71
CA LEU A 9 -21.58 7.51 -6.75
C LEU A 9 -22.98 7.79 -6.19
N THR A 10 -24.04 7.61 -6.98
CA THR A 10 -25.41 7.87 -6.50
C THR A 10 -25.84 6.81 -5.49
N LEU A 11 -26.91 7.08 -4.73
CA LEU A 11 -27.45 6.09 -3.78
C LEU A 11 -27.87 4.78 -4.51
N GLU A 12 -28.47 4.89 -5.68
CA GLU A 12 -28.84 3.74 -6.51
C GLU A 12 -27.61 2.95 -6.96
N ASP A 13 -26.54 3.63 -7.37
CA ASP A 13 -25.28 2.96 -7.72
C ASP A 13 -24.66 2.25 -6.50
N GLN A 14 -24.78 2.84 -5.30
CA GLN A 14 -24.31 2.22 -4.05
C GLN A 14 -25.10 0.95 -3.72
N LYS A 15 -26.43 1.00 -3.81
CA LYS A 15 -27.31 -0.17 -3.61
C LYS A 15 -26.99 -1.27 -4.64
N ALA A 16 -26.87 -0.90 -5.92
CA ALA A 16 -26.51 -1.83 -6.97
C ALA A 16 -25.12 -2.47 -6.75
N LEU A 17 -24.13 -1.71 -6.28
CA LEU A 17 -22.80 -2.22 -5.96
C LEU A 17 -22.83 -3.19 -4.77
N ARG A 18 -23.53 -2.82 -3.69
CA ARG A 18 -23.73 -3.68 -2.53
C ARG A 18 -24.35 -5.01 -2.94
N ASP A 19 -25.43 -4.97 -3.70
CA ASP A 19 -26.17 -6.17 -4.11
C ASP A 19 -25.30 -7.05 -5.02
N ARG A 20 -24.57 -6.43 -5.95
CA ARG A 20 -23.63 -7.13 -6.85
C ARG A 20 -22.50 -7.82 -6.09
N LEU A 21 -21.98 -7.19 -5.04
CA LEU A 21 -20.89 -7.72 -4.21
C LEU A 21 -21.38 -8.56 -3.03
N GLN A 22 -22.71 -8.71 -2.89
CA GLN A 22 -23.34 -9.46 -1.80
C GLN A 22 -22.90 -9.00 -0.41
N ILE A 23 -22.76 -7.67 -0.24
CA ILE A 23 -22.31 -7.07 1.02
C ILE A 23 -23.51 -6.90 1.97
N PRO A 24 -23.47 -7.41 3.20
CA PRO A 24 -24.57 -7.36 4.17
C PRO A 24 -24.67 -6.00 4.86
N ILE A 25 -24.85 -4.92 4.09
CA ILE A 25 -25.14 -3.57 4.58
C ILE A 25 -26.61 -3.25 4.28
N THR A 26 -27.34 -2.72 5.25
CA THR A 26 -28.76 -2.39 5.08
C THR A 26 -28.98 -1.14 4.21
N ASP A 27 -30.19 -0.99 3.65
CA ASP A 27 -30.58 0.24 2.93
C ASP A 27 -30.47 1.48 3.84
N GLU A 28 -30.90 1.35 5.10
CA GLU A 28 -30.88 2.45 6.08
C GLU A 28 -29.46 2.98 6.34
N GLU A 29 -28.47 2.08 6.38
CA GLU A 29 -27.06 2.45 6.57
C GLU A 29 -26.49 3.23 5.37
N LEU A 30 -26.91 2.90 4.14
CA LEU A 30 -26.53 3.64 2.94
C LEU A 30 -27.26 4.98 2.83
N GLU A 31 -28.52 5.03 3.26
CA GLU A 31 -29.36 6.23 3.20
C GLU A 31 -29.01 7.28 4.25
N LYS A 32 -28.46 6.85 5.39
CA LYS A 32 -28.07 7.74 6.50
C LYS A 32 -27.04 8.79 6.08
N ASP A 33 -26.05 8.41 5.29
CA ASP A 33 -25.07 9.33 4.70
C ASP A 33 -24.69 8.89 3.28
N PRO A 34 -25.46 9.28 2.26
CA PRO A 34 -25.22 8.87 0.88
C PRO A 34 -23.90 9.39 0.29
N TYR A 35 -23.23 10.34 0.96
CA TYR A 35 -21.91 10.83 0.55
C TYR A 35 -20.76 10.07 1.21
N LYS A 36 -21.05 9.26 2.24
CA LYS A 36 -20.06 8.51 3.00
C LYS A 36 -20.58 7.10 3.33
N PRO A 37 -20.67 6.21 2.33
CA PRO A 37 -21.04 4.82 2.57
C PRO A 37 -20.08 4.16 3.58
N PRO A 38 -20.59 3.27 4.44
CA PRO A 38 -19.77 2.58 5.42
C PRO A 38 -18.78 1.62 4.77
N TYR A 39 -17.62 1.42 5.42
CA TYR A 39 -16.70 0.36 5.06
C TYR A 39 -17.22 -0.99 5.58
N TYR A 40 -17.10 -2.03 4.76
CA TYR A 40 -17.43 -3.40 5.16
C TYR A 40 -16.16 -4.20 5.43
N MET A 41 -16.14 -4.91 6.56
CA MET A 41 -15.16 -5.93 6.88
C MET A 41 -15.93 -7.22 7.20
N PRO A 42 -15.67 -8.33 6.49
CA PRO A 42 -16.29 -9.62 6.83
C PRO A 42 -15.96 -10.05 8.25
N ASP A 43 -16.79 -10.93 8.80
CA ASP A 43 -16.54 -11.53 10.11
C ASP A 43 -15.21 -12.31 10.11
N LYS A 44 -14.59 -12.43 11.29
CA LYS A 44 -13.31 -13.15 11.45
C LYS A 44 -13.38 -14.60 11.00
N ASP A 45 -14.55 -15.21 11.14
CA ASP A 45 -14.81 -16.60 10.76
C ASP A 45 -15.30 -16.77 9.33
N ASP A 46 -15.47 -15.67 8.58
CA ASP A 46 -15.88 -15.71 7.18
C ASP A 46 -14.83 -16.50 6.35
N PRO A 47 -15.26 -17.51 5.56
CA PRO A 47 -14.35 -18.36 4.80
C PRO A 47 -13.50 -17.57 3.80
N ALA A 48 -14.01 -16.48 3.22
CA ALA A 48 -13.26 -15.64 2.28
C ALA A 48 -12.14 -14.88 3.00
N LEU A 49 -12.43 -14.33 4.19
CA LEU A 49 -11.42 -13.62 4.99
C LEU A 49 -10.33 -14.58 5.45
N ARG A 50 -10.72 -15.76 5.99
CA ARG A 50 -9.77 -16.79 6.42
C ARG A 50 -8.86 -17.25 5.28
N TYR A 51 -9.44 -17.57 4.12
CA TYR A 51 -8.67 -17.97 2.95
C TYR A 51 -7.66 -16.89 2.52
N MET A 52 -8.10 -15.62 2.47
CA MET A 52 -7.23 -14.51 2.12
C MET A 52 -6.05 -14.35 3.08
N LEU A 53 -6.29 -14.46 4.40
CA LEU A 53 -5.24 -14.40 5.42
C LEU A 53 -4.26 -15.56 5.30
N GLU A 54 -4.74 -16.80 5.15
CA GLU A 54 -3.89 -17.99 4.99
C GLU A 54 -3.02 -17.91 3.74
N ARG A 55 -3.56 -17.40 2.62
CA ARG A 55 -2.76 -17.19 1.39
C ARG A 55 -1.71 -16.12 1.58
N ARG A 56 -2.02 -15.02 2.29
CA ARG A 56 -1.04 -13.97 2.61
C ARG A 56 0.10 -14.53 3.46
N GLU A 57 -0.21 -15.29 4.49
CA GLU A 57 0.78 -15.93 5.34
C GLU A 57 1.68 -16.89 4.54
N ALA A 58 1.08 -17.77 3.73
CA ALA A 58 1.82 -18.70 2.88
C ALA A 58 2.73 -18.02 1.83
N LEU A 59 2.45 -16.77 1.46
CA LEU A 59 3.22 -15.98 0.50
C LEU A 59 4.24 -15.02 1.14
N GLY A 60 4.50 -15.17 2.45
CA GLY A 60 5.49 -14.36 3.16
C GLY A 60 4.94 -13.04 3.71
N GLY A 61 3.62 -12.91 3.83
CA GLY A 61 2.95 -11.80 4.51
C GLY A 61 2.33 -10.75 3.59
N TYR A 62 2.13 -9.55 4.13
CA TYR A 62 1.45 -8.46 3.43
C TYR A 62 2.40 -7.64 2.57
N LEU A 63 1.91 -7.22 1.40
CA LEU A 63 2.56 -6.29 0.50
C LEU A 63 1.53 -5.25 0.01
N PRO A 64 1.94 -3.99 -0.24
CA PRO A 64 3.32 -3.47 -0.13
C PRO A 64 3.75 -3.25 1.34
N SER A 65 5.03 -3.47 1.62
CA SER A 65 5.67 -3.14 2.90
C SER A 65 6.94 -2.33 2.64
N ARG A 66 7.34 -1.49 3.60
CA ARG A 66 8.62 -0.80 3.58
C ARG A 66 9.34 -1.09 4.89
N HIS A 67 10.50 -1.72 4.78
CA HIS A 67 11.40 -1.93 5.91
C HIS A 67 12.39 -0.75 5.98
N HIS A 68 12.70 -0.30 7.20
CA HIS A 68 13.59 0.84 7.46
C HIS A 68 14.87 0.44 8.20
N GLU A 69 15.05 -0.84 8.48
CA GLU A 69 16.25 -1.36 9.14
C GLU A 69 17.32 -1.65 8.08
N ASP A 70 18.05 -0.60 7.71
CA ASP A 70 19.23 -0.73 6.86
C ASP A 70 20.42 -1.19 7.72
N PRO A 71 21.17 -2.24 7.32
CA PRO A 71 22.37 -2.64 8.04
C PRO A 71 23.38 -1.49 8.01
N HIS A 72 23.91 -1.13 9.17
CA HIS A 72 24.94 -0.09 9.27
C HIS A 72 26.20 -0.57 8.54
N LEU A 73 26.57 0.14 7.46
CA LEU A 73 27.82 -0.10 6.76
C LEU A 73 28.94 0.67 7.46
N GLU A 74 29.96 -0.05 7.93
CA GLU A 74 31.19 0.60 8.40
C GLU A 74 31.93 1.23 7.22
N LEU A 75 32.06 2.56 7.26
CA LEU A 75 32.79 3.29 6.24
C LEU A 75 34.31 3.07 6.42
N PRO A 76 35.08 2.98 5.31
CA PRO A 76 36.54 2.99 5.40
C PRO A 76 37.02 4.22 6.17
N GLY A 77 38.01 4.07 7.04
CA GLY A 77 38.63 5.21 7.72
C GLY A 77 39.50 6.06 6.78
N ASP A 78 39.89 7.26 7.22
CA ASP A 78 40.64 8.27 6.45
C ASP A 78 41.86 7.75 5.68
N LYS A 79 42.51 6.69 6.18
CA LYS A 79 43.66 6.03 5.52
C LYS A 79 43.31 5.57 4.11
N ALA A 80 42.11 5.06 3.88
CA ALA A 80 41.65 4.60 2.58
C ALA A 80 41.57 5.75 1.55
N TYR A 81 41.36 6.98 2.00
CA TYR A 81 41.20 8.15 1.14
C TYR A 81 42.49 8.96 0.93
N LYS A 82 43.57 8.64 1.66
CA LYS A 82 44.84 9.42 1.64
C LYS A 82 45.46 9.60 0.26
N MET A 83 45.37 8.60 -0.62
CA MET A 83 45.94 8.70 -1.97
C MET A 83 45.18 9.71 -2.84
N MET A 84 43.86 9.77 -2.67
CA MET A 84 42.99 10.66 -3.44
C MET A 84 43.01 12.09 -2.88
N THR A 85 43.07 12.26 -1.55
CA THR A 85 43.19 13.58 -0.92
C THR A 85 44.55 14.25 -1.15
N LYS A 86 45.60 13.49 -1.46
CA LYS A 86 46.93 14.02 -1.79
C LYS A 86 46.97 14.78 -3.12
N GLY A 87 45.97 14.61 -4.00
CA GLY A 87 45.89 15.25 -5.32
C GLY A 87 47.00 14.80 -6.29
N SER A 88 47.03 15.35 -7.52
CA SER A 88 48.06 15.02 -8.53
C SER A 88 49.44 15.64 -8.22
N GLY A 89 49.58 16.33 -7.08
CA GLY A 89 50.79 17.05 -6.71
C GLY A 89 51.21 18.04 -7.80
N LYS A 90 52.35 17.77 -8.45
CA LYS A 90 52.91 18.59 -9.55
C LYS A 90 52.64 18.01 -10.96
N GLN A 91 51.95 16.88 -11.08
CA GLN A 91 51.63 16.34 -12.40
C GLN A 91 50.43 17.07 -13.01
N LYS A 92 50.63 17.63 -14.21
CA LYS A 92 49.53 18.12 -15.05
C LYS A 92 48.69 16.93 -15.49
N VAL A 93 47.40 17.01 -15.21
CA VAL A 93 46.40 16.17 -15.86
C VAL A 93 46.27 16.72 -17.29
N ALA A 94 46.51 15.86 -18.28
CA ALA A 94 46.44 16.21 -19.71
C ALA A 94 44.99 16.37 -20.17
#